data_AF-A0A1G3ATR4-F1
#
_entry.id   AF-A0A1G3ATR4-F1
#
_cell.length_a   1.000
_cell.length_b   1.000
_cell.length_c   1.000
_cell.angle_alpha   90.00
_cell.angle_beta   90.00
_cell.angle_gamma   90.00
#
_symmetry.space_group_name_H-M   'P 1'
#
loop_
_entity.id
_entity.type
_entity.pdbx_description
1 polymer ?
#
loop_
_entity_poly.entity_id
_entity_poly.type
_entity_poly.pdbx_seq_one_letter_code
_entity_poly.pdbx_strand_id
1 'polypeptide(L)'
;MRGKLSFALLFSGLLSMCLFQDYSLYAKDTLEDGIIGFTKEEVREKFGKPPYLYCEEEPYRRYVIVKPENESILRATFLYDVIVHDLYSFKRGDNNLKYRIYYGEDVSDGKNVHRVKEYSINFSDNPIPLGKIAEIVTEFKPAYKSAKVYQERILNTNTIRLIFVTPEINELSKHMGSLFVDSDKDIKDWSLAYDVMLCAGEPENVSINSMVKEVIVSVDGEYRIGKTSHVFGTKPIKNPLQ
;
A
#
# COMPACT_ATOMS: atom_id res chain seq x y z
N MET A 1 -65.86 50.24 -28.30
CA MET A 1 -66.42 49.52 -27.13
C MET A 1 -65.27 48.95 -26.33
N ARG A 2 -65.20 49.31 -25.04
CA ARG A 2 -64.21 48.84 -24.06
C ARG A 2 -64.60 47.43 -23.59
N GLY A 3 -63.63 46.54 -23.50
CA GLY A 3 -63.71 45.29 -22.75
C GLY A 3 -62.40 45.10 -21.99
N LYS A 4 -62.44 45.29 -20.67
CA LYS A 4 -61.35 45.03 -19.73
C LYS A 4 -61.33 43.54 -19.41
N LEU A 5 -60.17 42.91 -19.36
CA LEU A 5 -59.95 41.80 -18.42
C LEU A 5 -58.48 41.72 -18.02
N SER A 6 -58.29 41.86 -16.72
CA SER A 6 -57.06 41.72 -15.96
C SER A 6 -56.65 40.24 -15.92
N PHE A 7 -55.38 39.93 -16.17
CA PHE A 7 -54.81 38.64 -15.80
C PHE A 7 -53.54 38.87 -14.98
N ALA A 8 -53.54 38.21 -13.82
CA ALA A 8 -52.61 38.40 -12.74
C ALA A 8 -51.27 37.66 -12.96
N LEU A 9 -50.25 38.24 -12.34
CA LEU A 9 -48.97 37.67 -11.91
C LEU A 9 -48.97 36.15 -11.69
N LEU A 10 -47.90 35.48 -12.17
CA LEU A 10 -47.04 34.54 -11.42
C LEU A 10 -46.20 33.73 -12.43
N PHE A 11 -44.94 34.13 -12.65
CA PHE A 11 -43.89 33.18 -12.98
C PHE A 11 -42.64 33.53 -12.18
N SER A 12 -42.63 32.96 -10.99
CA SER A 12 -41.51 32.73 -10.09
C SER A 12 -40.29 32.19 -10.81
N GLY A 13 -39.13 32.76 -10.45
CA GLY A 13 -37.84 32.42 -11.01
C GLY A 13 -37.41 30.97 -10.81
N LEU A 14 -36.61 30.51 -11.76
CA LEU A 14 -35.73 29.35 -11.60
C LEU A 14 -34.30 29.83 -11.82
N LEU A 15 -33.73 30.24 -10.69
CA LEU A 15 -32.33 30.16 -10.36
C LEU A 15 -31.86 28.71 -10.65
N SER A 16 -30.96 28.50 -11.59
CA SER A 16 -30.17 27.26 -11.61
C SER A 16 -28.72 27.65 -11.72
N MET A 17 -28.14 27.80 -10.51
CA MET A 17 -26.71 27.82 -10.25
C MET A 17 -26.06 26.68 -11.03
N CYS A 18 -25.13 27.01 -11.92
CA CYS A 18 -24.09 26.08 -12.33
C CYS A 18 -23.30 25.74 -11.06
N LEU A 19 -23.67 24.64 -10.43
CA LEU A 19 -23.01 24.07 -9.27
C LEU A 19 -21.56 23.77 -9.67
N PHE A 20 -20.64 24.49 -9.03
CA PHE A 20 -19.27 24.04 -8.84
C PHE A 20 -19.34 22.65 -8.21
N GLN A 21 -19.01 21.61 -8.98
CA GLN A 21 -18.74 20.30 -8.41
C GLN A 21 -17.34 20.33 -7.82
N ASP A 22 -17.24 20.90 -6.62
CA ASP A 22 -16.16 20.56 -5.71
C ASP A 22 -16.38 19.10 -5.29
N TYR A 23 -15.76 18.18 -6.02
CA TYR A 23 -15.57 16.81 -5.55
C TYR A 23 -14.54 16.82 -4.41
N SER A 24 -14.93 17.36 -3.25
CA SER A 24 -14.32 16.97 -1.98
C SER A 24 -14.74 15.53 -1.70
N LEU A 25 -14.06 14.60 -2.37
CA LEU A 25 -13.96 13.22 -1.94
C LEU A 25 -13.22 13.23 -0.60
N TYR A 26 -13.99 13.42 0.47
CA TYR A 26 -13.57 13.06 1.82
C TYR A 26 -13.27 11.56 1.79
N ALA A 27 -11.99 11.24 1.57
CA ALA A 27 -11.47 9.92 1.85
C ALA A 27 -11.81 9.62 3.32
N LYS A 28 -12.58 8.56 3.55
CA LYS A 28 -12.87 8.06 4.89
C LYS A 28 -11.54 7.76 5.56
N ASP A 29 -11.18 8.58 6.54
CA ASP A 29 -9.98 8.37 7.35
C ASP A 29 -10.07 7.00 8.02
N THR A 30 -8.96 6.25 7.88
CA THR A 30 -8.58 5.00 8.56
C THR A 30 -9.13 3.66 8.02
N LEU A 31 -8.19 2.74 7.79
CA LEU A 31 -8.37 1.31 7.99
C LEU A 31 -7.74 0.97 9.33
N GLU A 32 -8.46 0.22 10.17
CA GLU A 32 -7.85 -0.39 11.36
C GLU A 32 -6.97 -1.60 10.98
N ASP A 33 -7.18 -2.24 9.81
CA ASP A 33 -6.45 -3.46 9.38
C ASP A 33 -5.91 -3.45 7.93
N GLY A 34 -5.49 -2.29 7.40
CA GLY A 34 -4.87 -2.21 6.07
C GLY A 34 -5.71 -2.81 4.93
N ILE A 35 -5.07 -3.20 3.81
CA ILE A 35 -5.74 -3.82 2.65
C ILE A 35 -5.23 -5.23 2.36
N ILE A 36 -4.42 -5.82 3.24
CA ILE A 36 -3.92 -7.18 3.06
C ILE A 36 -5.11 -8.14 2.94
N GLY A 37 -5.06 -9.05 1.96
CA GLY A 37 -6.11 -10.05 1.71
C GLY A 37 -7.31 -9.55 0.89
N PHE A 38 -7.42 -8.24 0.65
CA PHE A 38 -8.48 -7.70 -0.21
C PHE A 38 -8.35 -8.25 -1.62
N THR A 39 -9.49 -8.50 -2.25
CA THR A 39 -9.59 -8.78 -3.68
C THR A 39 -9.34 -7.52 -4.51
N LYS A 40 -9.06 -7.67 -5.81
CA LYS A 40 -8.98 -6.53 -6.73
C LYS A 40 -10.25 -5.69 -6.74
N GLU A 41 -11.40 -6.34 -6.64
CA GLU A 41 -12.70 -5.70 -6.62
C GLU A 41 -12.87 -4.83 -5.36
N GLU A 42 -12.52 -5.34 -4.19
CA GLU A 42 -12.57 -4.59 -2.91
C GLU A 42 -11.61 -3.40 -2.89
N VAL A 43 -10.40 -3.57 -3.46
CA VAL A 43 -9.44 -2.46 -3.62
C VAL A 43 -10.04 -1.35 -4.50
N ARG A 44 -10.69 -1.72 -5.60
CA ARG A 44 -11.29 -0.76 -6.54
C ARG A 44 -12.56 -0.13 -6.00
N GLU A 45 -13.33 -0.83 -5.19
CA GLU A 45 -14.45 -0.25 -4.45
C GLU A 45 -13.95 0.84 -3.50
N LYS A 46 -12.81 0.57 -2.83
CA LYS A 46 -12.22 1.49 -1.86
C LYS A 46 -11.55 2.71 -2.50
N PHE A 47 -10.77 2.52 -3.57
CA PHE A 47 -9.92 3.57 -4.14
C PHE A 47 -10.36 4.05 -5.53
N GLY A 48 -11.39 3.44 -6.11
CA GLY A 48 -11.77 3.65 -7.50
C GLY A 48 -10.90 2.87 -8.48
N LYS A 49 -11.06 3.17 -9.77
CA LYS A 49 -10.24 2.56 -10.83
C LYS A 49 -8.77 3.04 -10.70
N PRO A 50 -7.77 2.15 -10.81
CA PRO A 50 -6.38 2.56 -10.72
C PRO A 50 -6.01 3.49 -11.89
N PRO A 51 -5.29 4.60 -11.64
CA PRO A 51 -4.80 5.47 -12.71
C PRO A 51 -3.69 4.82 -13.54
N TYR A 52 -2.95 3.88 -12.95
CA TYR A 52 -1.90 3.12 -13.62
C TYR A 52 -1.94 1.65 -13.23
N LEU A 53 -1.54 0.80 -14.16
CA LEU A 53 -1.27 -0.61 -13.95
C LEU A 53 0.24 -0.81 -13.90
N TYR A 54 0.67 -1.70 -13.03
CA TYR A 54 2.06 -2.09 -12.86
C TYR A 54 2.20 -3.59 -13.10
N CYS A 55 3.30 -4.01 -13.68
CA CYS A 55 3.62 -5.42 -13.79
C CYS A 55 5.11 -5.63 -13.57
N GLU A 56 5.44 -6.70 -12.87
CA GLU A 56 6.80 -7.09 -12.54
C GLU A 56 7.02 -8.56 -12.91
N GLU A 57 8.07 -8.81 -13.69
CA GLU A 57 8.46 -10.15 -14.07
C GLU A 57 9.75 -10.53 -13.35
N GLU A 58 9.58 -11.38 -12.35
CA GLU A 58 10.68 -12.11 -11.71
C GLU A 58 11.05 -13.34 -12.58
N PRO A 59 12.33 -13.74 -12.67
CA PRO A 59 13.52 -13.18 -11.98
C PRO A 59 14.22 -12.04 -12.76
N TYR A 60 13.70 -11.65 -13.92
CA TYR A 60 14.37 -10.71 -14.83
C TYR A 60 14.24 -9.24 -14.40
N ARG A 61 13.46 -8.95 -13.35
CA ARG A 61 13.18 -7.62 -12.81
C ARG A 61 12.73 -6.63 -13.89
N ARG A 62 12.01 -7.14 -14.90
CA ARG A 62 11.38 -6.28 -15.90
C ARG A 62 10.12 -5.72 -15.29
N TYR A 63 10.07 -4.40 -15.17
CA TYR A 63 8.90 -3.70 -14.67
C TYR A 63 8.35 -2.75 -15.72
N VAL A 64 7.03 -2.71 -15.84
CA VAL A 64 6.34 -1.85 -16.80
C VAL A 64 5.15 -1.18 -16.11
N ILE A 65 5.01 0.13 -16.34
CA ILE A 65 3.87 0.92 -15.86
C ILE A 65 3.13 1.45 -17.08
N VAL A 66 1.82 1.20 -17.14
CA VAL A 66 0.95 1.72 -18.22
C VAL A 66 -0.34 2.30 -17.65
N LYS A 67 -1.08 3.04 -18.47
CA LYS A 67 -2.47 3.37 -18.16
C LYS A 67 -3.39 2.16 -18.40
N PRO A 68 -4.55 2.06 -17.72
CA PRO A 68 -5.46 0.92 -17.85
C PRO A 68 -5.90 0.58 -19.28
N GLU A 69 -6.06 1.59 -20.15
CA GLU A 69 -6.40 1.38 -21.57
C GLU A 69 -5.35 0.60 -22.36
N ASN A 70 -4.11 0.52 -21.85
CA ASN A 70 -2.98 -0.16 -22.48
C ASN A 70 -2.64 -1.50 -21.80
N GLU A 71 -3.55 -2.09 -21.02
CA GLU A 71 -3.32 -3.38 -20.34
C GLU A 71 -2.94 -4.50 -21.33
N SER A 72 -3.54 -4.53 -22.52
CA SER A 72 -3.21 -5.54 -23.55
C SER A 72 -1.75 -5.45 -24.00
N ILE A 73 -1.22 -4.23 -24.13
CA ILE A 73 0.18 -3.97 -24.49
C ILE A 73 1.09 -4.41 -23.35
N LEU A 74 0.70 -4.13 -22.09
CA LEU A 74 1.42 -4.58 -20.90
C LEU A 74 1.59 -6.10 -20.92
N ARG A 75 0.49 -6.84 -21.08
CA ARG A 75 0.52 -8.32 -21.10
C ARG A 75 1.37 -8.88 -22.24
N ALA A 76 1.31 -8.26 -23.43
CA ALA A 76 2.10 -8.67 -24.58
C ALA A 76 3.63 -8.47 -24.41
N THR A 77 4.05 -7.66 -23.44
CA THR A 77 5.48 -7.37 -23.18
C THR A 77 6.20 -8.54 -22.47
N PHE A 78 5.45 -9.37 -21.74
CA PHE A 78 5.98 -10.43 -20.90
C PHE A 78 5.90 -11.80 -21.58
N LEU A 79 6.84 -12.69 -21.24
CA LEU A 79 6.96 -14.00 -21.90
C LEU A 79 5.92 -15.01 -21.40
N TYR A 80 5.27 -14.71 -20.27
CA TYR A 80 4.28 -15.54 -19.60
C TYR A 80 3.18 -14.66 -19.01
N ASP A 81 2.07 -15.28 -18.61
CA ASP A 81 1.02 -14.53 -17.92
C ASP A 81 1.56 -14.02 -16.58
N VAL A 82 1.33 -12.74 -16.36
CA VAL A 82 1.90 -11.99 -15.24
C VAL A 82 0.76 -11.31 -14.51
N ILE A 83 0.86 -11.31 -13.18
CA ILE A 83 -0.16 -10.69 -12.36
C ILE A 83 -0.06 -9.18 -12.54
N VAL A 84 -1.11 -8.60 -13.14
CA VAL A 84 -1.22 -7.14 -13.25
C VAL A 84 -1.57 -6.57 -11.88
N HIS A 85 -0.78 -5.60 -11.44
CA HIS A 85 -0.89 -4.90 -10.16
C HIS A 85 -1.47 -3.51 -10.34
N ASP A 86 -2.00 -2.95 -9.25
CA ASP A 86 -2.60 -1.62 -9.27
C ASP A 86 -1.62 -0.60 -8.70
N LEU A 87 -1.53 0.56 -9.35
CA LEU A 87 -0.72 1.69 -8.90
C LEU A 87 -1.63 2.92 -8.74
N TYR A 88 -1.72 3.41 -7.51
CA TYR A 88 -2.47 4.62 -7.16
C TYR A 88 -1.53 5.76 -6.77
N SER A 89 -1.94 6.98 -7.07
CA SER A 89 -1.27 8.20 -6.62
C SER A 89 -2.26 9.01 -5.79
N PHE A 90 -1.90 9.30 -4.55
CA PHE A 90 -2.71 10.07 -3.62
C PHE A 90 -1.98 11.32 -3.18
N LYS A 91 -2.73 12.35 -2.81
CA LYS A 91 -2.21 13.52 -2.12
C LYS A 91 -2.78 13.55 -0.71
N ARG A 92 -1.93 13.50 0.32
CA ARG A 92 -2.32 13.65 1.73
C ARG A 92 -1.60 14.88 2.31
N GLY A 93 -2.33 15.97 2.48
CA GLY A 93 -1.74 17.28 2.76
C GLY A 93 -0.81 17.70 1.63
N ASP A 94 0.45 17.99 1.96
CA ASP A 94 1.49 18.35 0.99
C ASP A 94 2.30 17.15 0.45
N ASN A 95 1.97 15.93 0.88
CA ASN A 95 2.69 14.72 0.49
C ASN A 95 2.02 14.03 -0.69
N ASN A 96 2.82 13.72 -1.71
CA ASN A 96 2.43 12.87 -2.82
C ASN A 96 2.83 11.43 -2.48
N LEU A 97 1.85 10.54 -2.42
CA LEU A 97 2.01 9.14 -2.04
C LEU A 97 1.74 8.26 -3.25
N LYS A 98 2.63 7.31 -3.53
CA LYS A 98 2.40 6.29 -4.56
C LYS A 98 2.18 4.94 -3.88
N TYR A 99 0.97 4.40 -4.01
CA TYR A 99 0.62 3.08 -3.50
C TYR A 99 0.78 2.07 -4.62
N ARG A 100 1.66 1.08 -4.43
CA ARG A 100 1.78 -0.09 -5.30
C ARG A 100 1.14 -1.27 -4.59
N ILE A 101 0.11 -1.85 -5.19
CA ILE A 101 -0.65 -2.95 -4.59
C ILE A 101 -0.32 -4.23 -5.34
N TYR A 102 0.38 -5.13 -4.67
CA TYR A 102 0.83 -6.39 -5.22
C TYR A 102 -0.18 -7.49 -4.89
N TYR A 103 -0.61 -8.19 -5.93
CA TYR A 103 -1.57 -9.28 -5.82
C TYR A 103 -0.87 -10.64 -5.92
N GLY A 104 -1.34 -11.61 -5.18
CA GLY A 104 -1.05 -13.04 -5.34
C GLY A 104 -2.28 -13.80 -5.81
N GLU A 105 -2.06 -14.94 -6.43
CA GLU A 105 -3.12 -15.86 -6.85
C GLU A 105 -3.54 -16.75 -5.68
N ASP A 106 -4.78 -16.61 -5.21
CA ASP A 106 -5.42 -17.49 -4.24
C ASP A 106 -6.27 -18.53 -4.97
N VAL A 107 -5.94 -19.81 -4.78
CA VAL A 107 -6.64 -20.97 -5.35
C VAL A 107 -7.29 -21.87 -4.30
N SER A 108 -7.30 -21.43 -3.03
CA SER A 108 -7.70 -22.26 -1.89
C SER A 108 -9.15 -22.78 -1.97
N ASP A 109 -10.06 -21.99 -2.54
CA ASP A 109 -11.47 -22.34 -2.71
C ASP A 109 -11.81 -22.93 -4.09
N GLY A 110 -10.80 -23.40 -4.84
CA GLY A 110 -10.98 -23.92 -6.21
C GLY A 110 -11.39 -22.88 -7.25
N LYS A 111 -11.42 -21.60 -6.86
CA LYS A 111 -11.52 -20.44 -7.75
C LYS A 111 -10.20 -19.70 -7.71
N ASN A 112 -9.72 -19.24 -8.86
CA ASN A 112 -8.60 -18.32 -8.92
C ASN A 112 -9.10 -16.90 -8.59
N VAL A 113 -8.68 -16.37 -7.46
CA VAL A 113 -8.96 -15.01 -6.99
C VAL A 113 -7.64 -14.30 -6.73
N HIS A 114 -7.51 -13.06 -7.20
CA HIS A 114 -6.32 -12.25 -6.90
C HIS A 114 -6.52 -11.47 -5.59
N ARG A 115 -5.65 -11.71 -4.61
CA ARG A 115 -5.68 -11.03 -3.30
C ARG A 115 -4.44 -10.21 -3.05
N VAL A 116 -4.56 -9.09 -2.34
CA VAL A 116 -3.42 -8.24 -1.94
C VAL A 116 -2.52 -9.05 -1.01
N LYS A 117 -1.31 -9.39 -1.48
CA LYS A 117 -0.30 -10.08 -0.68
C LYS A 117 0.66 -9.11 0.01
N GLU A 118 0.86 -7.95 -0.62
CA GLU A 118 1.77 -6.91 -0.18
C GLU A 118 1.32 -5.58 -0.80
N TYR A 119 1.60 -4.47 -0.15
CA TYR A 119 1.55 -3.18 -0.81
C TYR A 119 2.65 -2.25 -0.28
N SER A 120 3.17 -1.39 -1.16
CA SER A 120 4.15 -0.39 -0.79
C SER A 120 3.60 1.03 -0.93
N ILE A 121 4.06 1.92 -0.06
CA ILE A 121 3.73 3.32 -0.02
C ILE A 121 5.04 4.09 -0.17
N ASN A 122 5.22 4.67 -1.34
CA ASN A 122 6.44 5.38 -1.69
C ASN A 122 6.30 6.90 -1.45
N PHE A 123 7.32 7.44 -0.79
CA PHE A 123 7.49 8.86 -0.43
C PHE A 123 8.69 9.48 -1.15
N SER A 124 9.21 8.87 -2.23
CA SER A 124 10.52 9.26 -2.79
C SER A 124 10.57 10.70 -3.31
N ASP A 125 9.44 11.29 -3.66
CA ASP A 125 9.37 12.70 -4.10
C ASP A 125 9.48 13.66 -2.90
N ASN A 126 9.03 13.25 -1.71
CA ASN A 126 9.09 14.00 -0.45
C ASN A 126 9.27 13.01 0.73
N PRO A 127 10.51 12.60 1.05
CA PRO A 127 10.77 11.68 2.15
C PRO A 127 10.24 12.22 3.49
N ILE A 128 9.81 11.32 4.36
CA ILE A 128 9.18 11.67 5.65
C ILE A 128 10.02 11.11 6.80
N PRO A 129 10.20 11.84 7.92
CA PRO A 129 10.85 11.31 9.11
C PRO A 129 10.12 10.07 9.65
N LEU A 130 10.86 9.05 10.07
CA LEU A 130 10.34 7.78 10.61
C LEU A 130 9.24 7.98 11.67
N GLY A 131 9.46 8.91 12.62
CA GLY A 131 8.50 9.21 13.68
C GLY A 131 7.22 9.91 13.24
N LYS A 132 7.11 10.32 11.96
CA LYS A 132 5.92 10.98 11.41
C LYS A 132 5.12 10.10 10.46
N ILE A 133 5.58 8.87 10.17
CA ILE A 133 4.91 8.01 9.19
C ILE A 133 3.46 7.73 9.59
N ALA A 134 3.19 7.42 10.86
CA ALA A 134 1.84 7.10 11.32
C ALA A 134 0.83 8.26 11.26
N GLU A 135 1.30 9.50 11.13
CA GLU A 135 0.46 10.68 10.88
C GLU A 135 -0.08 10.69 9.44
N ILE A 136 0.68 10.11 8.50
CA ILE A 136 0.38 10.12 7.06
C ILE A 136 -0.18 8.77 6.60
N VAL A 137 0.32 7.67 7.17
CA VAL A 137 -0.06 6.29 6.91
C VAL A 137 -0.52 5.68 8.23
N THR A 138 -1.81 5.82 8.52
CA THR A 138 -2.40 5.36 9.78
C THR A 138 -2.25 3.86 10.00
N GLU A 139 -2.14 3.10 8.92
CA GLU A 139 -1.88 1.67 8.90
C GLU A 139 -0.53 1.33 9.54
N PHE A 140 0.42 2.27 9.62
CA PHE A 140 1.74 2.06 10.24
C PHE A 140 1.71 2.17 11.78
N LYS A 141 0.61 2.60 12.40
CA LYS A 141 0.49 2.75 13.86
C LYS A 141 0.91 1.50 14.66
N PRO A 142 0.61 0.26 14.24
CA PRO A 142 1.03 -0.93 14.98
C PRO A 142 2.56 -1.07 15.13
N ALA A 143 3.37 -0.50 14.23
CA ALA A 143 4.83 -0.54 14.32
C ALA A 143 5.40 0.11 15.60
N TYR A 144 4.66 1.06 16.19
CA TYR A 144 5.02 1.67 17.49
C TYR A 144 4.96 0.67 18.64
N LYS A 145 4.13 -0.36 18.52
CA LYS A 145 3.96 -1.42 19.52
C LYS A 145 4.84 -2.63 19.26
N SER A 146 5.56 -2.68 18.13
CA SER A 146 6.47 -3.78 17.82
C SER A 146 7.60 -3.85 18.85
N ALA A 147 7.61 -4.94 19.62
CA ALA A 147 8.68 -5.21 20.58
C ALA A 147 9.98 -5.66 19.90
N LYS A 148 9.88 -6.17 18.65
CA LYS A 148 11.01 -6.66 17.87
C LYS A 148 11.10 -5.87 16.57
N VAL A 149 12.24 -5.24 16.38
CA VAL A 149 12.60 -4.53 15.16
C VAL A 149 13.93 -5.09 14.67
N TYR A 150 13.98 -5.41 13.39
CA TYR A 150 15.19 -5.90 12.75
C TYR A 150 15.73 -4.85 11.79
N GLN A 151 17.04 -4.79 11.66
CA GLN A 151 17.73 -3.88 10.76
C GLN A 151 18.63 -4.68 9.83
N GLU A 152 18.64 -4.31 8.56
CA GLU A 152 19.58 -4.84 7.58
C GLU A 152 20.00 -3.77 6.57
N ARG A 153 21.17 -3.98 5.96
CA ARG A 153 21.70 -3.08 4.92
C ARG A 153 21.49 -3.70 3.55
N ILE A 154 20.70 -3.04 2.73
CA ILE A 154 20.48 -3.42 1.33
C ILE A 154 21.65 -2.90 0.50
N LEU A 155 22.60 -3.78 0.19
CA LEU A 155 23.88 -3.42 -0.44
C LEU A 155 23.69 -2.74 -1.82
N ASN A 156 22.78 -3.27 -2.64
CA ASN A 156 22.57 -2.78 -4.01
C ASN A 156 22.06 -1.33 -4.07
N THR A 157 21.29 -0.91 -3.07
CA THR A 157 20.69 0.44 -3.01
C THR A 157 21.35 1.33 -1.96
N ASN A 158 22.35 0.80 -1.24
CA ASN A 158 22.99 1.43 -0.08
C ASN A 158 21.99 2.05 0.90
N THR A 159 20.90 1.32 1.16
CA THR A 159 19.82 1.75 2.06
C THR A 159 19.71 0.83 3.25
N ILE A 160 19.17 1.35 4.35
CA ILE A 160 18.81 0.54 5.51
C ILE A 160 17.34 0.14 5.39
N ARG A 161 17.04 -1.13 5.64
CA ARG A 161 15.68 -1.64 5.85
C ARG A 161 15.49 -1.91 7.33
N LEU A 162 14.37 -1.43 7.87
CA LEU A 162 13.87 -1.83 9.18
C LEU A 162 12.68 -2.73 9.00
N ILE A 163 12.58 -3.80 9.76
CA ILE A 163 11.44 -4.73 9.71
C ILE A 163 10.77 -4.71 11.08
N PHE A 164 9.57 -4.13 11.13
CA PHE A 164 8.74 -4.11 12.33
C PHE A 164 7.78 -5.28 12.26
N VAL A 165 8.04 -6.30 13.08
CA VAL A 165 7.16 -7.47 13.19
C VAL A 165 6.14 -7.17 14.29
N THR A 166 4.86 -7.27 13.97
CA THR A 166 3.82 -7.03 14.98
C THR A 166 3.68 -8.24 15.90
N PRO A 167 3.38 -8.04 17.21
CA PRO A 167 3.17 -9.15 18.12
C PRO A 167 1.82 -9.85 17.90
N GLU A 168 0.90 -9.23 17.16
CA GLU A 168 -0.45 -9.72 16.94
C GLU A 168 -0.49 -10.68 15.74
N ILE A 169 -0.62 -11.97 16.05
CA ILE A 169 -0.93 -13.00 15.07
C ILE A 169 -2.46 -13.10 14.98
N ASN A 170 -3.03 -12.66 13.86
CA ASN A 170 -4.45 -12.83 13.58
C ASN A 170 -4.67 -13.91 12.48
N GLU A 171 -5.91 -14.37 12.33
CA GLU A 171 -6.25 -15.41 11.36
C GLU A 171 -5.99 -14.98 9.91
N LEU A 172 -6.13 -13.68 9.59
CA LEU A 172 -5.82 -13.14 8.28
C LEU A 172 -4.32 -13.29 7.97
N SER A 173 -3.44 -12.90 8.88
CA SER A 173 -1.99 -13.05 8.73
C SER A 173 -1.59 -14.53 8.59
N LYS A 174 -2.19 -15.43 9.37
CA LYS A 174 -1.94 -16.89 9.21
C LYS A 174 -2.36 -17.39 7.83
N HIS A 175 -3.57 -17.02 7.39
CA HIS A 175 -4.10 -17.42 6.10
C HIS A 175 -3.21 -16.90 4.96
N MET A 176 -2.89 -15.60 4.96
CA MET A 176 -2.06 -14.97 3.94
C MET A 176 -0.62 -15.51 3.94
N GLY A 177 -0.03 -15.74 5.11
CA GLY A 177 1.29 -16.37 5.24
C GLY A 177 1.31 -17.77 4.64
N SER A 178 0.27 -18.58 4.92
CA SER A 178 0.13 -19.93 4.36
C SER A 178 -0.05 -19.97 2.84
N LEU A 179 -0.57 -18.89 2.25
CA LEU A 179 -0.77 -18.79 0.81
C LEU A 179 0.46 -18.26 0.07
N PHE A 180 1.18 -17.28 0.63
CA PHE A 180 2.09 -16.44 -0.16
C PHE A 180 3.54 -16.37 0.32
N VAL A 181 3.90 -16.91 1.50
CA VAL A 181 5.18 -16.57 2.17
C VAL A 181 6.06 -17.81 2.41
N ASP A 182 6.23 -18.67 1.40
CA ASP A 182 7.00 -19.93 1.46
C ASP A 182 6.29 -21.12 2.13
N SER A 183 6.54 -22.31 1.59
CA SER A 183 5.86 -23.56 1.97
C SER A 183 6.46 -24.26 3.19
N ASP A 184 7.41 -23.63 3.89
CA ASP A 184 8.06 -24.22 5.05
C ASP A 184 7.04 -24.39 6.17
N LYS A 185 6.61 -25.64 6.36
CA LYS A 185 5.47 -26.03 7.22
C LYS A 185 5.69 -25.70 8.69
N ASP A 186 6.93 -25.38 9.07
CA ASP A 186 7.30 -25.07 10.45
C ASP A 186 7.05 -23.60 10.81
N ILE A 187 6.78 -22.72 9.84
CA ILE A 187 6.48 -21.32 10.10
C ILE A 187 5.01 -21.19 10.54
N LYS A 188 4.81 -20.77 11.80
CA LYS A 188 3.47 -20.63 12.42
C LYS A 188 3.24 -19.25 13.02
N ASP A 189 4.24 -18.38 12.97
CA ASP A 189 4.31 -17.06 13.58
C ASP A 189 4.03 -15.94 12.56
N TRP A 190 3.22 -16.21 11.54
CA TRP A 190 2.83 -15.22 10.54
C TRP A 190 2.13 -14.03 11.18
N SER A 191 2.71 -12.87 11.02
CA SER A 191 2.24 -11.61 11.59
C SER A 191 2.27 -10.52 10.53
N LEU A 192 1.59 -9.40 10.81
CA LEU A 192 1.72 -8.23 9.96
C LEU A 192 3.12 -7.64 10.14
N ALA A 193 3.80 -7.37 9.05
CA ALA A 193 5.13 -6.79 9.05
C ALA A 193 5.12 -5.46 8.29
N TYR A 194 5.96 -4.54 8.77
CA TYR A 194 6.21 -3.27 8.11
C TYR A 194 7.69 -3.17 7.79
N ASP A 195 8.04 -3.26 6.52
CA ASP A 195 9.38 -2.95 6.06
C ASP A 195 9.48 -1.45 5.78
N VAL A 196 10.38 -0.77 6.47
CA VAL A 196 10.65 0.64 6.28
C VAL A 196 12.00 0.80 5.59
N MET A 197 11.97 1.34 4.38
CA MET A 197 13.16 1.63 3.60
C MET A 197 13.59 3.07 3.83
N LEU A 198 14.78 3.22 4.40
CA LEU A 198 15.39 4.53 4.62
C LEU A 198 15.95 5.11 3.32
N CYS A 199 16.13 6.43 3.28
CA CYS A 199 16.83 7.12 2.21
C CYS A 199 18.29 6.65 2.13
N ALA A 200 18.87 6.71 0.92
CA ALA A 200 20.28 6.36 0.72
C ALA A 200 21.17 7.31 1.53
N GLY A 201 22.18 6.76 2.21
CA GLY A 201 23.11 7.52 3.05
C GLY A 201 22.66 7.74 4.50
N GLU A 202 21.48 7.29 4.89
CA GLU A 202 21.06 7.30 6.31
C GLU A 202 22.02 6.49 7.19
N PRO A 203 22.35 6.98 8.40
CA PRO A 203 23.27 6.31 9.31
C PRO A 203 22.67 5.04 9.90
N GLU A 204 23.53 4.09 10.31
CA GLU A 204 23.07 2.86 10.98
C GLU A 204 22.45 3.10 12.35
N ASN A 205 22.73 4.25 12.97
CA ASN A 205 22.05 4.67 14.19
C ASN A 205 20.73 5.34 13.83
N VAL A 206 19.75 4.50 13.55
CA VAL A 206 18.40 4.91 13.12
C VAL A 206 17.66 5.58 14.28
N SER A 207 16.93 6.66 13.97
CA SER A 207 16.10 7.37 14.95
C SER A 207 14.76 7.80 14.33
N ILE A 208 13.87 8.36 15.13
CA ILE A 208 12.62 8.98 14.65
C ILE A 208 12.83 10.05 13.55
N ASN A 209 14.03 10.62 13.45
CA ASN A 209 14.35 11.64 12.45
C ASN A 209 14.92 11.06 11.15
N SER A 210 15.20 9.76 11.10
CA SER A 210 15.72 9.11 9.89
C SER A 210 14.70 9.22 8.76
N MET A 211 15.16 9.59 7.57
CA MET A 211 14.28 9.87 6.44
C MET A 211 13.87 8.59 5.72
N VAL A 212 12.57 8.42 5.53
CA VAL A 212 11.97 7.23 4.94
C VAL A 212 11.49 7.52 3.52
N LYS A 213 11.87 6.64 2.59
CA LYS A 213 11.47 6.74 1.18
C LYS A 213 10.32 5.78 0.83
N GLU A 214 10.11 4.73 1.61
CA GLU A 214 9.07 3.73 1.34
C GLU A 214 8.74 2.93 2.60
N VAL A 215 7.45 2.60 2.74
CA VAL A 215 6.93 1.62 3.70
C VAL A 215 6.26 0.52 2.91
N ILE A 216 6.61 -0.72 3.18
CA ILE A 216 5.99 -1.92 2.62
C ILE A 216 5.24 -2.61 3.73
N VAL A 217 4.00 -3.00 3.46
CA VAL A 217 3.16 -3.75 4.37
C VAL A 217 2.92 -5.13 3.79
N SER A 218 3.27 -6.15 4.55
CA SER A 218 3.23 -7.54 4.11
C SER A 218 2.94 -8.45 5.31
N VAL A 219 2.81 -9.75 5.05
CA VAL A 219 2.82 -10.76 6.12
C VAL A 219 4.21 -11.36 6.19
N ASP A 220 4.77 -11.39 7.40
CA ASP A 220 6.07 -11.99 7.67
C ASP A 220 6.12 -12.63 9.07
N GLY A 221 7.09 -13.49 9.30
CA GLY A 221 7.34 -14.17 10.57
C GLY A 221 8.76 -13.93 11.05
N GLU A 222 8.92 -13.79 12.37
CA GLU A 222 10.22 -13.70 13.02
C GLU A 222 11.10 -14.91 12.69
N TYR A 223 10.51 -16.11 12.62
CA TYR A 223 11.23 -17.31 12.26
C TYR A 223 11.90 -17.18 10.87
N ARG A 224 11.18 -16.65 9.87
CA ARG A 224 11.71 -16.48 8.51
C ARG A 224 12.84 -15.46 8.47
N ILE A 225 12.66 -14.32 9.17
CA ILE A 225 13.68 -13.29 9.31
C ILE A 225 14.93 -13.86 9.98
N GLY A 226 14.77 -14.63 11.06
CA GLY A 226 15.85 -15.31 11.77
C GLY A 226 16.60 -16.30 10.89
N LYS A 227 15.88 -17.13 10.14
CA LYS A 227 16.45 -18.12 9.21
C LYS A 227 17.31 -17.47 8.12
N THR A 228 16.88 -16.31 7.62
CA THR A 228 17.58 -15.58 6.55
C THR A 228 18.57 -14.53 7.03
N SER A 229 18.66 -14.30 8.34
CA SER A 229 19.49 -13.25 8.94
C SER A 229 20.97 -13.31 8.55
N HIS A 230 21.55 -14.51 8.46
CA HIS A 230 22.95 -14.70 8.06
C HIS A 230 23.21 -14.31 6.61
N VAL A 231 22.21 -14.43 5.73
CA VAL A 231 22.30 -14.06 4.31
C VAL A 231 22.21 -12.55 4.15
N PHE A 232 21.29 -11.91 4.88
CA PHE A 232 21.01 -10.48 4.74
C PHE A 232 21.74 -9.59 5.75
N GLY A 233 22.50 -10.18 6.68
CA GLY A 233 23.14 -9.45 7.77
C GLY A 233 22.14 -8.81 8.73
N THR A 234 20.96 -9.40 8.86
CA THR A 234 19.85 -8.86 9.65
C THR A 234 20.17 -8.96 11.13
N LYS A 235 20.03 -7.85 11.87
CA LYS A 235 20.30 -7.76 13.31
C LYS A 235 19.11 -7.18 14.07
N PRO A 236 18.79 -7.67 15.27
CA PRO A 236 17.78 -7.04 16.11
C PRO A 236 18.28 -5.70 16.63
N ILE A 237 17.40 -4.71 16.73
CA ILE A 237 17.65 -3.39 17.31
C ILE A 237 16.53 -3.02 18.28
N LYS A 238 16.75 -1.98 19.10
CA LYS A 238 15.67 -1.35 19.84
C LYS A 238 14.73 -0.64 18.86
N ASN A 239 13.44 -0.65 19.15
CA ASN A 239 12.46 0.05 18.32
C ASN A 239 12.78 1.56 18.31
N PRO A 240 13.15 2.15 17.17
CA PRO A 240 13.52 3.57 17.09
C PRO A 240 12.32 4.52 17.22
N LEU A 241 11.09 4.00 17.28
CA LEU A 241 9.85 4.74 17.50
C LEU A 241 9.47 4.82 19.00
N GLN A 242 10.27 4.23 19.90
CA GLN A 242 10.04 4.16 21.34
C GLN A 242 11.06 4.98 22.13
#